data_AF-B9XE13-F1
#
_entry.id   AF-B9XE13-F1
#
_cell.length_a   1.000
_cell.length_b   1.000
_cell.length_c   1.000
_cell.angle_alpha   90.00
_cell.angle_beta   90.00
_cell.angle_gamma   90.00
#
_symmetry.space_group_name_H-M   'P 1'
#
loop_
_entity.id
_entity.type
_entity.pdbx_description
1 polymer ?
#
loop_
_entity_poly.entity_id
_entity_poly.type
_entity_poly.pdbx_seq_one_letter_code
_entity_poly.pdbx_strand_id
1 'polypeptide(L)' 'MQLGVAAQDFQVRNWYVENGLPDSTVTSPAQTPDGYLWVGTRKGLARFDGESFKRIETGGGNPLHDSSVWGC' A
#
# COMPACT_ATOMS: atom_id res chain seq x y z
N MET A 1 -18.27 -38.08 -15.12
CA MET A 1 -17.23 -37.65 -14.17
C MET A 1 -16.89 -36.20 -14.49
N GLN A 2 -17.31 -35.25 -13.66
CA GLN A 2 -17.05 -33.82 -13.87
C GLN A 2 -15.77 -33.46 -13.12
N LEU A 3 -14.73 -33.06 -13.83
CA LEU A 3 -13.51 -32.51 -13.20
C LEU A 3 -13.84 -31.08 -12.74
N GLY A 4 -14.04 -30.91 -11.44
CA GLY A 4 -14.19 -29.60 -10.83
C GLY A 4 -12.81 -28.97 -10.61
N VAL A 5 -12.50 -27.90 -11.35
CA VAL A 5 -11.45 -26.97 -10.94
C VAL A 5 -11.87 -26.39 -9.58
N ALA A 6 -11.08 -26.61 -8.55
CA ALA A 6 -11.21 -25.87 -7.31
C ALA A 6 -10.89 -24.40 -7.63
N ALA A 7 -11.91 -23.54 -7.67
CA ALA A 7 -11.68 -22.10 -7.63
C ALA A 7 -11.03 -21.81 -6.27
N GLN A 8 -9.86 -21.20 -6.27
CA GLN A 8 -9.18 -20.84 -5.03
C GLN A 8 -9.97 -19.70 -4.38
N ASP A 9 -10.38 -19.87 -3.12
CA ASP A 9 -11.08 -18.81 -2.38
C ASP A 9 -10.10 -17.67 -2.09
N PHE A 10 -10.26 -16.55 -2.79
CA PHE A 10 -9.50 -15.33 -2.54
C PHE A 10 -10.18 -14.50 -1.46
N GLN A 11 -9.45 -14.16 -0.40
CA GLN A 11 -9.91 -13.20 0.60
C GLN A 11 -9.55 -11.79 0.15
N VAL A 12 -10.55 -10.94 -0.01
CA VAL A 12 -10.37 -9.51 -0.33
C VAL A 12 -10.67 -8.68 0.91
N ARG A 13 -9.75 -7.79 1.27
CA ARG A 13 -9.94 -6.81 2.34
C ARG A 13 -9.81 -5.41 1.78
N ASN A 14 -10.77 -4.55 2.12
CA ASN A 14 -10.77 -3.14 1.72
C ASN A 14 -10.13 -2.28 2.81
N TRP A 15 -9.41 -1.25 2.37
CA TRP A 15 -8.81 -0.25 3.24
C TRP A 15 -9.24 1.14 2.77
N TYR A 16 -9.61 1.99 3.73
CA TYR A 16 -10.15 3.32 3.51
C TYR A 16 -9.28 4.38 4.20
N VAL A 17 -9.63 5.65 3.96
CA VAL A 17 -8.93 6.79 4.59
C VAL A 17 -8.99 6.70 6.11
N GLU A 18 -10.11 6.22 6.67
CA GLU A 18 -10.25 5.97 8.12
C GLU A 18 -9.29 4.91 8.67
N ASN A 19 -8.71 4.06 7.83
CA ASN A 19 -7.73 3.05 8.23
C ASN A 19 -6.28 3.55 8.13
N GLY A 20 -6.08 4.85 7.90
CA GLY A 20 -4.75 5.50 7.84
C GLY A 20 -4.23 5.73 6.42
N LEU A 21 -4.99 5.37 5.38
CA LEU A 21 -4.63 5.68 4.00
C LEU A 21 -4.77 7.20 3.75
N PRO A 22 -3.77 7.91 3.19
CA PRO A 22 -3.84 9.38 3.10
C PRO A 22 -4.88 9.91 2.11
N ASP A 23 -5.22 9.14 1.08
CA ASP A 23 -6.28 9.42 0.10
C ASP A 23 -6.73 8.10 -0.54
N SER A 24 -8.00 7.96 -0.92
CA SER A 24 -8.51 6.75 -1.58
C SER A 24 -7.95 6.55 -3.01
N THR A 25 -7.33 7.57 -3.59
CA THR A 25 -6.68 7.49 -4.90
C THR A 25 -5.23 7.05 -4.76
N VAL A 26 -4.98 5.75 -4.90
CA VAL A 26 -3.63 5.17 -4.96
C VAL A 26 -3.00 5.45 -6.32
N THR A 27 -1.75 5.93 -6.32
CA THR A 27 -0.97 6.22 -7.53
C THR A 27 0.17 5.24 -7.75
N SER A 28 0.74 4.70 -6.67
CA SER A 28 1.92 3.82 -6.74
C SER A 28 2.01 2.90 -5.52
N PRO A 29 1.93 1.58 -5.69
CA PRO A 29 2.30 0.60 -4.66
C PRO A 29 3.70 0.01 -4.94
N ALA A 30 4.52 -0.20 -3.90
CA ALA A 30 5.57 -1.23 -3.97
C ALA A 30 5.96 -1.79 -2.61
N GLN A 31 6.44 -3.03 -2.63
CA GLN A 31 6.91 -3.74 -1.45
C GLN A 31 8.42 -3.62 -1.32
N THR A 32 8.90 -3.39 -0.10
CA THR A 32 10.32 -3.34 0.21
C THR A 32 10.82 -4.68 0.78
N PRO A 33 12.12 -5.00 0.70
CA PRO A 33 12.67 -6.27 1.18
C PRO A 33 12.48 -6.55 2.68
N ASP A 34 12.24 -5.50 3.47
CA ASP A 34 11.91 -5.59 4.90
C ASP A 34 10.43 -5.96 5.16
N GLY A 35 9.63 -6.19 4.09
CA GLY A 35 8.28 -6.71 4.16
C GLY A 35 7.17 -5.67 4.17
N TYR A 36 7.49 -4.37 4.23
CA TYR A 36 6.48 -3.31 4.20
C TYR A 36 5.96 -3.03 2.79
N LEU A 37 4.68 -2.64 2.70
CA LEU A 37 4.10 -2.07 1.50
C LEU A 37 4.08 -0.55 1.60
N TRP A 38 4.69 0.13 0.64
CA TRP A 38 4.64 1.58 0.49
C TRP A 38 3.57 1.94 -0.53
N VAL A 39 2.72 2.89 -0.16
CA VAL A 39 1.56 3.31 -0.95
C VAL A 39 1.59 4.83 -1.11
N GLY A 40 1.91 5.27 -2.32
CA GLY A 40 1.73 6.64 -2.77
C GLY A 40 0.27 6.91 -3.11
N THR A 41 -0.26 8.03 -2.62
CA THR A 41 -1.59 8.54 -2.92
C THR A 41 -1.52 9.99 -3.37
N ARG A 42 -2.62 10.53 -3.89
CA ARG A 42 -2.69 11.95 -4.28
C ARG A 42 -2.47 12.95 -3.13
N LYS A 43 -2.55 12.52 -1.86
CA LYS A 43 -2.37 13.38 -0.68
C LYS A 43 -1.24 12.92 0.25
N GLY A 44 -0.31 12.12 -0.26
CA GLY A 44 0.92 11.77 0.45
C GLY A 44 1.25 10.29 0.39
N LEU A 45 2.13 9.87 1.28
CA LEU A 45 2.70 8.54 1.34
C LEU A 45 2.26 7.83 2.62
N ALA A 46 1.99 6.52 2.52
CA ALA A 46 1.79 5.67 3.69
C ALA A 46 2.58 4.37 3.58
N ARG A 47 2.95 3.84 4.75
CA ARG A 47 3.58 2.52 4.90
C ARG A 47 2.58 1.59 5.57
N PHE A 48 2.46 0.37 5.06
CA PHE A 48 1.55 -0.67 5.53
C PHE A 48 2.34 -1.90 6.01
N ASP A 49 1.98 -2.40 7.18
CA ASP A 49 2.66 -3.50 7.89
C ASP A 49 1.93 -4.84 7.83
N GLY A 50 0.80 -4.92 7.14
CA GLY A 50 -0.08 -6.10 7.12
C GLY A 50 -1.37 -5.90 7.93
N GLU A 51 -1.40 -4.92 8.83
CA GLU A 51 -2.54 -4.65 9.72
C GLU A 51 -2.99 -3.19 9.71
N SER A 52 -2.07 -2.23 9.51
CA SER A 52 -2.39 -0.81 9.59
C SER A 52 -1.55 0.06 8.66
N PHE A 53 -2.11 1.20 8.24
CA PHE A 53 -1.37 2.23 7.51
C PHE A 53 -0.83 3.28 8.47
N LYS A 54 0.46 3.58 8.34
CA LYS A 54 1.11 4.74 8.94
C LYS A 54 1.36 5.79 7.87
N ARG A 55 0.70 6.94 8.00
CA ARG A 55 0.97 8.12 7.16
C ARG A 55 2.37 8.65 7.42
N ILE A 56 3.08 8.98 6.35
CA ILE A 56 4.39 9.62 6.40
C ILE A 56 4.20 11.11 6.13
N GLU A 57 4.48 11.93 7.14
CA GLU A 57 4.44 13.38 7.02
C GLU A 57 5.75 13.88 6.39
N THR A 58 5.65 14.58 5.27
CA THR A 58 6.77 15.34 4.68
C THR A 58 6.90 16.69 5.39
N GLY A 59 7.39 16.68 6.63
CA GLY A 59 7.74 17.90 7.36
C GLY A 59 9.18 18.34 7.06
N GLY A 60 9.35 19.54 6.48
CA GLY A 60 10.48 20.49 6.63
C GLY A 60 11.95 20.05 6.44
N GLY A 61 12.24 18.78 6.16
CA GLY A 61 13.60 18.24 6.10
C GLY A 61 13.64 16.75 5.77
N ASN A 62 12.66 16.25 5.02
CA ASN A 62 12.56 14.82 4.71
C ASN A 62 13.45 14.45 3.49
N PRO A 63 14.33 13.43 3.61
CA PRO A 63 15.30 13.01 2.58
C PRO A 63 14.71 12.27 1.37
N LEU A 64 13.39 12.17 1.23
CA LEU A 64 12.77 11.47 0.12
C LEU A 64 12.57 12.44 -1.04
N HIS A 65 13.40 12.27 -2.06
CA HIS A 65 13.48 13.15 -3.23
C HIS A 65 12.27 13.01 -4.18
N ASP A 66 11.40 12.01 -3.97
CA ASP A 66 10.30 11.71 -4.88
C ASP A 66 9.21 10.79 -4.27
N SER A 67 8.04 10.77 -4.90
CA SER A 67 6.88 9.89 -4.62
C SER A 67 6.94 8.56 -5.37
N SER A 68 7.99 8.35 -6.16
CA SER A 68 8.19 7.15 -6.97
C SER A 68 8.74 6.04 -6.10
N VAL A 69 7.99 4.94 -6.01
CA VAL A 69 8.47 3.72 -5.37
C VAL A 69 9.21 2.90 -6.42
N TRP A 70 10.54 2.89 -6.35
CA TRP A 70 11.39 2.11 -7.25
C TRP A 70 11.47 0.67 -6.74
N GLY A 71 10.82 -0.26 -7.45
CA GLY A 71 10.98 -1.70 -7.26
C GLY A 71 12.16 -2.23 -8.09
N CYS A 72 12.91 -3.17 -7.53
CA CYS A 72 13.85 -4.04 -8.23
C CYS A 72 13.19 -5.37 -8.63
#